data_AF-A0A352T0J9-F1
#
_entry.id   AF-A0A352T0J9-F1
#
_cell.length_a   1.000
_cell.length_b   1.000
_cell.length_c   1.000
_cell.angle_alpha   90.00
_cell.angle_beta   90.00
_cell.angle_gamma   90.00
#
_symmetry.space_group_name_H-M   'P 1'
#
loop_
_entity.id
_entity.type
_entity.pdbx_description
1 polymer ?
#
loop_
_entity_poly.entity_id
_entity_poly.type
_entity_poly.pdbx_seq_one_letter_code
_entity_poly.pdbx_strand_id
1 'polypeptide(L)' 'MSLAGAFIVPHPPLIIPGIGMGQEMKVKKTIDSYLAIARKIAEIRPDTIIVTTPHSCMYSDYIHI' A
#
# COMPACT_ATOMS: atom_id res chain seq x y z
N MET A 1 15.53 -5.48 16.98
CA MET A 1 14.52 -5.03 15.99
C MET A 1 15.10 -5.30 14.61
N SER A 2 14.42 -6.06 13.75
CA SER A 2 14.89 -6.39 12.40
C SER A 2 13.78 -6.14 11.38
N LEU A 3 14.15 -5.90 10.12
CA LEU A 3 13.21 -5.82 9.02
C LEU A 3 12.74 -7.22 8.65
N ALA A 4 11.48 -7.56 8.94
CA ALA A 4 10.92 -8.89 8.68
C ALA A 4 10.43 -9.10 7.23
N GLY A 5 10.21 -8.01 6.48
CA GLY A 5 9.79 -8.08 5.09
C GLY A 5 9.70 -6.69 4.45
N ALA A 6 9.78 -6.65 3.12
CA ALA A 6 9.58 -5.46 2.32
C ALA A 6 8.72 -5.82 1.09
N PHE A 7 7.74 -4.97 0.79
CA PHE A 7 6.79 -5.18 -0.30
C PHE A 7 6.63 -3.89 -1.10
N ILE A 8 6.68 -4.01 -2.42
CA ILE A 8 6.47 -2.89 -3.35
C ILE A 8 5.29 -3.26 -4.24
N VAL A 9 4.31 -2.37 -4.31
CA VAL A 9 3.06 -2.58 -5.05
C VAL A 9 2.69 -1.31 -5.81
N PRO A 10 2.16 -1.42 -7.03
CA PRO A 10 1.53 -0.29 -7.69
C PRO A 10 0.22 0.05 -6.95
N HIS A 11 -0.01 1.33 -6.65
CA HIS A 11 -1.20 1.82 -5.92
C HIS A 11 -2.15 2.68 -6.77
N PRO A 12 -2.67 2.20 -7.92
CA PRO A 12 -3.52 3.03 -8.76
C PRO A 12 -4.86 3.30 -8.04
N PRO A 13 -5.40 4.53 -8.08
CA PRO A 13 -6.68 4.87 -7.44
C PRO A 13 -7.84 3.94 -7.84
N LEU A 14 -7.76 3.36 -9.04
CA LEU A 14 -8.71 2.42 -9.62
C LEU A 14 -8.96 1.15 -8.77
N ILE A 15 -8.06 0.79 -7.84
CA ILE A 15 -8.28 -0.35 -6.93
C ILE A 15 -9.36 -0.07 -5.88
N ILE A 16 -9.74 1.19 -5.66
CA ILE A 16 -10.74 1.58 -4.67
C ILE A 16 -12.12 1.53 -5.33
N PRO A 17 -13.09 0.71 -4.84
CA PRO A 17 -14.38 0.55 -5.52
C PRO A 17 -15.15 1.86 -5.75
N GLY A 18 -15.11 2.79 -4.79
CA GLY A 18 -15.75 4.10 -4.92
C GLY A 18 -15.12 5.02 -5.97
N ILE A 19 -13.87 4.77 -6.37
CA ILE A 19 -13.17 5.48 -7.46
C ILE A 19 -13.34 4.73 -8.78
N GLY A 20 -13.24 3.39 -8.74
CA GLY A 20 -13.25 2.57 -9.93
C GLY A 20 -14.63 2.34 -10.54
N MET A 21 -15.71 2.35 -9.75
CA MET A 21 -17.09 2.21 -10.26
C MET A 21 -17.27 1.03 -11.25
N GLY A 22 -16.66 -0.12 -10.96
CA GLY A 22 -16.67 -1.32 -11.79
C GLY A 22 -15.44 -1.48 -12.69
N GLN A 23 -14.61 -0.44 -12.84
CA GLN A 23 -13.38 -0.47 -13.62
C GLN A 23 -12.21 -1.14 -12.89
N GLU A 24 -12.34 -1.42 -11.59
CA GLU A 24 -11.34 -2.16 -10.81
C GLU A 24 -11.05 -3.55 -11.41
N MET A 25 -11.99 -4.12 -12.18
CA MET A 25 -11.80 -5.35 -12.94
C MET A 25 -10.63 -5.27 -13.93
N LYS A 26 -10.32 -4.08 -14.47
CA LYS A 26 -9.17 -3.86 -15.35
C LYS A 26 -7.83 -4.00 -14.61
N VAL A 27 -7.82 -3.79 -13.30
CA VAL A 27 -6.65 -3.91 -12.41
C VAL A 27 -6.78 -5.09 -11.44
N LYS A 28 -7.59 -6.10 -11.78
CA LYS A 28 -7.81 -7.27 -10.92
C LYS A 28 -6.50 -7.94 -10.47
N LYS A 29 -5.50 -8.06 -11.34
CA LYS A 29 -4.18 -8.63 -10.99
C LYS A 29 -3.49 -7.84 -9.88
N THR A 30 -3.63 -6.52 -9.86
CA THR A 30 -3.11 -5.65 -8.79
C THR A 30 -3.85 -5.92 -7.49
N ILE A 31 -5.19 -5.98 -7.52
CA ILE A 31 -6.01 -6.31 -6.34
C ILE A 31 -5.64 -7.68 -5.77
N ASP A 32 -5.55 -8.70 -6.62
CA ASP A 32 -5.17 -10.06 -6.21
C ASP A 32 -3.77 -10.07 -5.57
N SER A 33 -2.83 -9.28 -6.11
CA SER A 33 -1.48 -9.13 -5.55
C SER A 33 -1.48 -8.45 -4.18
N TYR A 34 -2.31 -7.41 -3.99
CA TYR A 34 -2.52 -6.78 -2.68
C TYR A 34 -3.03 -7.80 -1.65
N LEU A 35 -4.02 -8.61 -2.02
CA LEU A 35 -4.58 -9.65 -1.13
C LEU A 35 -3.53 -10.72 -0.77
N ALA A 36 -2.70 -11.13 -1.72
CA ALA A 36 -1.62 -12.08 -1.46
C ALA A 36 -0.56 -11.50 -0.50
N ILE A 37 -0.18 -10.23 -0.67
CA ILE A 37 0.75 -9.54 0.24
C ILE A 37 0.13 -9.37 1.62
N ALA A 38 -1.14 -9.00 1.72
CA ALA A 38 -1.85 -8.89 2.99
C ALA A 38 -1.81 -10.22 3.78
N ARG A 39 -2.01 -11.36 3.11
CA ARG A 39 -1.88 -12.69 3.74
C ARG A 39 -0.45 -12.94 4.25
N LYS A 40 0.58 -12.63 3.45
CA LYS A 40 1.98 -12.77 3.88
C LYS A 40 2.32 -11.88 5.08
N ILE A 41 1.85 -10.63 5.09
CA ILE A 41 2.07 -9.72 6.23
C ILE A 41 1.38 -10.27 7.49
N ALA A 42 0.17 -10.82 7.35
CA ALA A 42 -0.55 -11.46 8.45
C ALA A 42 0.17 -12.70 9.01
N GLU A 43 0.87 -13.46 8.16
CA GLU A 43 1.73 -14.59 8.59
C GLU A 43 2.99 -14.11 9.32
N ILE A 44 3.62 -13.03 8.83
CA ILE A 44 4.81 -12.42 9.45
C ILE A 44 4.49 -11.85 10.84
N ARG A 45 3.25 -11.35 11.04
CA ARG A 45 2.79 -10.71 12.29
C ARG A 45 3.74 -9.62 12.80
N PRO A 46 4.10 -8.61 11.98
CA PRO A 46 5.00 -7.56 12.44
C PRO A 46 4.33 -6.68 13.50
N ASP A 47 5.10 -6.27 14.52
CA ASP A 47 4.64 -5.31 15.53
C ASP A 47 4.48 -3.89 14.96
N THR A 48 5.10 -3.59 13.81
CA THR A 48 5.08 -2.26 13.18
C THR A 48 5.14 -2.38 11.66
N ILE A 49 4.31 -1.60 10.97
CA ILE A 49 4.33 -1.44 9.51
C ILE A 49 4.74 -0.02 9.17
N ILE A 50 5.80 0.14 8.38
CA ILE A 50 6.22 1.42 7.83
C ILE A 50 5.63 1.57 6.43
N VAL A 51 4.81 2.60 6.21
CA VAL A 51 4.23 2.92 4.91
C VAL A 51 4.90 4.17 4.37
N THR A 52 5.47 4.08 3.17
CA THR A 52 6.06 5.22 2.46
C THR A 52 5.23 5.53 1.21
N THR A 53 5.00 6.82 0.92
CA THR A 53 4.24 7.25 -0.26
C THR A 53 4.89 8.50 -0.87
N PRO A 54 5.04 8.56 -2.22
CA PRO A 54 5.55 9.76 -2.89
C PRO A 54 4.48 10.86 -3.00
N HIS A 55 3.23 10.59 -2.63
CA HIS A 55 2.10 11.53 -2.76
C HIS A 55 1.74 12.26 -1.46
N SER A 56 2.58 12.18 -0.43
CA SER A 56 2.43 13.06 0.73
C SER A 56 2.89 14.47 0.35
N CYS A 57 2.30 15.51 0.96
CA CYS A 57 2.91 16.83 0.93
C CYS A 57 4.30 16.72 1.57
N MET A 58 5.34 16.83 0.77
CA MET A 58 6.72 16.88 1.24
C MET A 58 7.17 18.34 1.17
N TYR A 59 7.42 18.93 2.33
CA TYR A 59 8.06 20.24 2.44
C TYR A 59 9.57 20.01 2.47
N SER A 60 10.35 20.89 1.83
CA SER A 60 11.81 20.86 1.92
C SER A 60 12.30 20.93 3.37
N ASP A 61 11.57 21.71 4.19
CA ASP A 61 11.75 21.85 5.64
C ASP A 61 10.39 21.68 6.34
N TYR A 62 10.15 20.51 6.94
CA TYR A 62 8.92 20.24 7.68
C TYR A 62 9.12 20.52 9.17
N ILE A 63 8.58 21.65 9.65
CA ILE A 63 8.40 21.93 11.08
C ILE A 63 6.88 21.95 11.34
N HIS A 64 6.38 20.92 12.02
CA HIS A 64 5.00 20.90 12.53
C HIS A 64 5.00 21.53 13.92
N ILE A 65 4.41 22.71 14.06
CA ILE A 65 4.20 23.42 15.35
C ILE A 65 2.77 23.15 15.82
#